data_AF-A0A6F9XJE7-F1
#
_entry.id   AF-A0A6F9XJE7-F1
#
_cell.length_a   1.000
_cell.length_b   1.000
_cell.length_c   1.000
_cell.angle_alpha   90.00
_cell.angle_beta   90.00
_cell.angle_gamma   90.00
#
_symmetry.space_group_name_H-M   'P 1'
#
loop_
_entity.id
_entity.type
_entity.pdbx_description
1 polymer ?
#
loop_
_entity_poly.entity_id
_entity_poly.type
_entity_poly.pdbx_seq_one_letter_code
_entity_poly.pdbx_strand_id
1 'polypeptide(L)'
;MIETKLHTELVSLVETAYGEAILIMKRGEEEKKLVIAECGLSDVVYESAIDYYLDNEHWTQEHFDDYWENGGEDKEIDSYVDGVIDFYDDDLTWEEFETL
;
A
#
# COMPACT_ATOMS: atom_id res chain seq x y z
N MET A 1 -15.57 26.91 -12.91
CA MET A 1 -14.47 26.11 -13.48
C MET A 1 -14.47 24.83 -12.69
N ILE A 2 -14.57 23.67 -13.34
CA ILE A 2 -14.44 22.39 -12.64
C ILE A 2 -12.94 22.24 -12.41
N GLU A 3 -12.47 22.48 -11.19
CA GLU A 3 -11.15 22.05 -10.79
C GLU A 3 -11.12 20.54 -10.97
N THR A 4 -10.39 20.07 -11.97
CA THR A 4 -10.23 18.63 -12.18
C THR A 4 -9.29 18.18 -11.07
N LYS A 5 -9.82 17.47 -10.07
CA LYS A 5 -9.00 16.86 -9.01
C LYS A 5 -7.93 16.00 -9.71
N LEU A 6 -6.67 16.33 -9.48
CA LEU A 6 -5.56 15.60 -10.10
C LEU A 6 -5.47 14.23 -9.45
N HIS A 7 -5.50 13.18 -10.28
CA HIS A 7 -5.43 11.80 -9.81
C HIS A 7 -3.98 11.39 -9.52
N THR A 8 -3.74 10.70 -8.41
CA THR A 8 -2.47 10.04 -8.12
C THR A 8 -2.47 8.64 -8.74
N GLU A 9 -1.46 8.33 -9.53
CA GLU A 9 -1.32 7.04 -10.24
C GLU A 9 -0.05 6.31 -9.78
N LEU A 10 -0.11 4.98 -9.67
CA LEU A 10 1.08 4.15 -9.51
C LEU A 10 1.86 4.08 -10.82
N VAL A 11 3.14 4.42 -10.76
CA VAL A 11 4.09 4.22 -11.87
C VAL A 11 4.81 2.89 -11.70
N SER A 12 5.31 2.60 -10.50
CA SER A 12 5.98 1.34 -10.20
C SER A 12 6.10 1.08 -8.71
N LEU A 13 6.08 -0.19 -8.34
CA LEU A 13 6.55 -0.69 -7.05
C LEU A 13 7.93 -1.35 -7.25
N VAL A 14 8.91 -0.96 -6.45
CA VAL A 14 10.27 -1.49 -6.51
C VAL A 14 10.70 -1.95 -5.12
N GLU A 15 11.18 -3.18 -5.03
CA GLU A 15 11.84 -3.67 -3.83
C GLU A 15 13.37 -3.62 -3.98
N THR A 16 14.05 -3.04 -2.98
CA THR A 16 15.50 -2.93 -2.98
C THR A 16 16.14 -4.22 -2.47
N ALA A 17 17.44 -4.40 -2.74
CA ALA A 17 18.18 -5.54 -2.20
C ALA A 17 18.29 -5.54 -0.67
N TYR A 18 17.91 -4.45 0.00
CA TYR A 18 17.86 -4.34 1.46
C TYR A 18 16.48 -4.63 2.05
N GLY A 19 15.48 -4.94 1.20
CA GLY A 19 14.10 -5.21 1.61
C GLY A 19 13.21 -3.96 1.63
N GLU A 20 13.71 -2.79 1.26
CA GLU A 20 12.86 -1.60 1.21
C GLU A 20 11.90 -1.69 0.03
N ALA A 21 10.61 -1.48 0.28
CA ALA A 21 9.61 -1.36 -0.77
C ALA A 21 9.29 0.10 -1.03
N ILE A 22 9.46 0.52 -2.29
CA ILE A 22 9.35 1.90 -2.72
C ILE A 22 8.26 2.02 -3.79
N LEU A 23 7.24 2.83 -3.51
CA LEU A 23 6.27 3.26 -4.50
C LEU A 23 6.80 4.48 -5.25
N ILE A 24 6.70 4.43 -6.56
CA ILE A 24 6.86 5.58 -7.45
C ILE A 24 5.48 5.93 -7.95
N MET A 25 5.02 7.13 -7.58
CA MET A 25 3.69 7.63 -7.89
C MET A 25 3.79 8.91 -8.72
N LYS A 26 2.74 9.21 -9.47
CA LYS A 26 2.67 10.40 -10.32
C LYS A 26 1.33 11.11 -10.16
N ARG A 27 1.36 12.43 -10.08
CA ARG A 27 0.17 13.29 -10.06
C ARG A 27 0.36 14.45 -11.03
N GLY A 28 -0.35 14.43 -12.16
CA GLY A 28 -0.10 15.38 -13.24
C GLY A 28 1.30 15.23 -13.84
N GLU A 29 2.15 16.24 -13.70
CA GLU A 29 3.57 16.18 -14.14
C GLU A 29 4.54 15.86 -12.98
N GLU A 30 4.06 15.79 -11.75
CA GLU A 30 4.88 15.56 -10.56
C GLU A 30 5.06 14.08 -10.27
N GLU A 31 6.28 13.66 -9.90
CA GLU A 31 6.60 12.29 -9.47
C GLU A 31 7.10 12.29 -8.02
N LYS A 32 6.64 11.34 -7.21
CA LYS A 32 7.06 11.15 -5.81
C LYS A 32 7.47 9.71 -5.57
N LYS A 33 8.52 9.56 -4.76
CA LYS A 33 8.98 8.27 -4.24
C LYS A 33 8.61 8.17 -2.77
N LEU A 34 7.97 7.07 -2.40
CA LEU A 34 7.55 6.81 -1.04
C LEU A 34 8.06 5.44 -0.61
N VAL A 35 8.81 5.38 0.48
CA VAL A 35 9.18 4.11 1.12
C VAL A 35 7.96 3.67 1.93
N ILE A 36 7.42 2.49 1.62
CA ILE A 36 6.23 1.93 2.27
C ILE A 36 6.55 0.71 3.15
N ALA A 37 7.74 0.12 2.99
CA ALA A 37 8.28 -0.88 3.91
C ALA A 37 9.80 -0.73 3.96
N GLU A 38 10.40 -0.91 5.14
CA GLU A 38 11.86 -0.85 5.32
C GLU A 38 12.53 -2.23 5.25
N CYS A 39 11.78 -3.31 5.54
CA CYS A 39 12.33 -4.65 5.77
C CYS A 39 11.55 -5.78 5.08
N GLY A 40 10.91 -5.50 3.94
CA GLY A 40 10.13 -6.45 3.14
C GLY A 40 8.65 -6.10 3.14
N LEU A 41 8.06 -5.94 1.95
CA LEU A 41 6.63 -5.58 1.85
C LEU A 41 5.72 -6.71 2.33
N SER A 42 6.07 -7.95 1.98
CA SER A 42 5.29 -9.14 2.34
C SER A 42 5.09 -9.27 3.85
N ASP A 43 6.16 -9.08 4.64
CA ASP A 43 6.09 -9.19 6.10
C ASP A 43 5.20 -8.09 6.71
N VAL A 44 5.32 -6.84 6.24
CA VAL A 44 4.49 -5.72 6.70
C VAL A 44 3.01 -6.00 6.43
N VAL A 45 2.71 -6.49 5.23
CA VAL A 45 1.34 -6.80 4.82
C VAL A 45 0.81 -8.02 5.57
N TYR A 46 1.65 -9.04 5.79
CA TYR A 46 1.29 -10.24 6.55
C TYR A 46 0.88 -9.88 7.97
N GLU A 47 1.69 -9.09 8.69
CA GLU A 47 1.41 -8.68 10.07
C GLU A 47 0.08 -7.90 10.17
N SER A 48 -0.18 -7.02 9.21
CA SER A 48 -1.46 -6.30 9.16
C SER A 48 -2.65 -7.21 8.82
N ALA A 49 -2.48 -8.13 7.89
CA ALA A 49 -3.56 -8.99 7.41
C ALA A 49 -3.94 -10.03 8.46
N ILE A 50 -2.95 -10.70 9.07
CA ILE A 50 -3.20 -11.75 10.04
C ILE A 50 -3.99 -11.23 11.25
N ASP A 51 -3.61 -10.07 11.78
CA ASP A 51 -4.31 -9.44 12.89
C ASP A 51 -5.76 -9.11 12.51
N TYR A 52 -5.99 -8.52 11.34
CA TYR A 52 -7.35 -8.21 10.87
C TYR A 52 -8.22 -9.45 10.74
N TYR A 53 -7.74 -10.49 10.05
CA TYR A 53 -8.57 -11.67 9.79
C TYR A 53 -8.83 -12.51 11.05
N LEU A 54 -7.85 -12.63 11.95
CA LEU A 54 -8.04 -13.37 13.20
C LEU A 54 -8.91 -12.60 14.20
N ASP A 55 -8.62 -11.31 14.43
CA ASP A 55 -9.28 -10.56 15.49
C ASP A 55 -10.65 -10.01 15.06
N ASN A 56 -10.78 -9.55 13.80
CA ASN A 56 -12.01 -8.92 13.33
C ASN A 56 -12.92 -9.88 12.55
N GLU A 57 -12.36 -10.67 11.63
CA GLU A 57 -13.15 -11.63 10.84
C GLU A 57 -13.30 -13.00 11.54
N HIS A 58 -12.64 -13.17 12.69
CA HIS A 58 -12.70 -14.37 13.52
C HIS A 58 -12.26 -15.65 12.78
N TRP A 59 -11.31 -15.51 11.85
CA TRP A 59 -10.71 -16.65 11.17
C TRP A 59 -9.83 -17.46 12.12
N THR A 60 -9.69 -18.75 11.82
CA THR A 60 -8.65 -19.56 12.46
C THR A 60 -7.32 -19.31 11.76
N GLN A 61 -6.21 -19.54 12.47
CA GLN A 61 -4.87 -19.55 11.87
C GLN A 61 -4.82 -20.43 10.62
N GLU A 62 -5.35 -21.66 10.68
CA GLU A 62 -5.36 -22.60 9.54
C GLU A 62 -6.11 -22.06 8.32
N HIS A 63 -7.21 -21.31 8.53
CA HIS A 63 -7.93 -20.69 7.42
C HIS A 63 -7.09 -19.56 6.81
N PHE A 64 -6.47 -18.73 7.65
CA PHE A 64 -5.63 -17.64 7.19
C PHE A 64 -4.40 -18.15 6.43
N ASP A 65 -3.73 -19.20 6.93
CA ASP A 65 -2.59 -19.80 6.27
C ASP A 65 -2.97 -20.34 4.87
N ASP A 66 -4.13 -21.03 4.74
CA ASP A 66 -4.65 -21.48 3.44
C ASP A 66 -4.97 -20.30 2.51
N TYR A 67 -5.59 -19.23 3.04
CA TYR A 67 -5.82 -18.01 2.26
C TYR A 67 -4.51 -17.42 1.74
N TRP A 68 -3.52 -17.28 2.61
CA TRP A 68 -2.23 -16.68 2.28
C TRP A 68 -1.49 -17.47 1.20
N GLU A 69 -1.39 -18.80 1.37
CA GLU A 69 -0.75 -19.71 0.42
C GLU A 69 -1.47 -19.80 -0.94
N ASN A 70 -2.76 -19.44 -1.00
CA ASN A 70 -3.58 -19.46 -2.21
C ASN A 70 -3.77 -18.07 -2.85
N GLY A 71 -2.75 -17.21 -2.78
CA GLY A 71 -2.74 -15.89 -3.42
C GLY A 71 -3.46 -14.81 -2.62
N GLY A 72 -3.60 -15.02 -1.31
CA GLY A 72 -3.99 -13.96 -0.38
C GLY A 72 -2.92 -12.87 -0.29
N GLU A 73 -1.65 -13.27 -0.24
CA GLU A 73 -0.50 -12.35 -0.20
C GLU A 73 -0.57 -11.26 -1.29
N ASP A 74 -0.66 -11.66 -2.55
CA ASP A 74 -0.72 -10.73 -3.68
C ASP A 74 -1.91 -9.75 -3.56
N LYS A 75 -3.07 -10.24 -3.11
CA LYS A 75 -4.27 -9.41 -2.94
C LYS A 75 -4.12 -8.40 -1.81
N GLU A 76 -3.53 -8.80 -0.70
CA GLU A 76 -3.29 -7.90 0.42
C GLU A 76 -2.24 -6.85 0.06
N ILE A 77 -1.21 -7.21 -0.71
CA ILE A 77 -0.23 -6.26 -1.24
C ILE A 77 -0.90 -5.26 -2.18
N ASP A 78 -1.70 -5.71 -3.14
CA ASP A 78 -2.43 -4.84 -4.07
C ASP A 78 -3.35 -3.88 -3.31
N SER A 79 -4.11 -4.39 -2.33
CA SER A 79 -5.01 -3.59 -1.48
C SER A 79 -4.26 -2.55 -0.65
N TYR A 80 -3.10 -2.92 -0.10
CA TYR A 80 -2.24 -2.01 0.65
C TYR A 80 -1.72 -0.87 -0.23
N VAL A 81 -1.26 -1.19 -1.45
CA VAL A 81 -0.76 -0.20 -2.41
C VAL A 81 -1.88 0.73 -2.88
N ASP A 82 -3.05 0.19 -3.22
CA ASP A 82 -4.23 0.98 -3.61
C ASP A 82 -4.66 1.93 -2.50
N GLY A 83 -4.72 1.44 -1.26
CA GLY A 83 -5.06 2.28 -0.09
C GLY A 83 -4.07 3.43 0.13
N VAL A 84 -2.77 3.20 -0.10
CA VAL A 84 -1.77 4.26 -0.05
C VAL A 84 -2.01 5.28 -1.18
N ILE A 85 -2.26 4.84 -2.41
CA ILE A 85 -2.48 5.74 -3.55
C ILE A 85 -3.74 6.59 -3.34
N ASP A 86 -4.85 5.97 -2.94
CA ASP A 86 -6.13 6.64 -2.67
C ASP A 86 -5.96 7.73 -1.61
N PHE A 87 -5.14 7.48 -0.59
CA PHE A 87 -4.82 8.47 0.44
C PHE A 87 -4.09 9.70 -0.11
N TYR A 88 -3.22 9.55 -1.11
CA TYR A 88 -2.56 10.66 -1.80
C TYR A 88 -3.44 11.30 -2.89
N ASP A 89 -4.52 10.63 -3.29
CA ASP A 89 -5.52 11.21 -4.18
C ASP A 89 -6.43 12.21 -3.46
N ASP A 90 -6.64 12.00 -2.16
CA ASP A 90 -7.64 12.72 -1.40
C ASP A 90 -7.20 14.13 -0.98
N ASP A 91 -7.59 15.13 -1.79
CA ASP A 91 -7.62 16.61 -1.62
C ASP A 91 -6.37 17.34 -1.06
N LEU A 92 -5.40 16.63 -0.51
CA LEU A 92 -4.18 17.18 0.04
C LEU A 92 -3.13 17.29 -1.05
N THR A 93 -2.44 18.43 -1.07
CA THR A 93 -1.20 18.56 -1.82
C THR A 93 -0.13 17.68 -1.17
N TRP A 94 0.79 17.12 -1.94
CA TRP A 94 1.82 16.23 -1.41
C TRP A 94 2.69 16.88 -0.31
N GLU A 95 2.78 18.22 -0.30
CA GLU A 95 3.49 19.02 0.70
C GLU A 95 2.79 19.03 2.07
N GLU A 96 1.46 18.96 2.12
CA GLU A 96 0.72 18.94 3.38
C GLU A 96 1.01 17.67 4.19
N PHE A 97 1.35 16.57 3.51
CA PHE A 97 1.78 15.31 4.14
C PHE A 97 3.20 15.32 4.72
N GLU A 98 4.10 16.16 4.20
CA GLU A 98 5.49 16.24 4.73
C GLU A 98 5.57 16.97 6.07
N THR A 99 4.45 17.57 6.51
CA THR A 99 4.36 18.38 7.73
C THR A 99 3.49 17.77 8.85
N LEU A 100 2.91 16.58 8.63
CA LEU A 100 2.18 15.78 9.63
C LEU A 100 3.13 14.80 10.34
#